data_AF-A0A2T8IND7-F1
#
_entry.id   AF-A0A2T8IND7-F1
#
_cell.length_a   1.000
_cell.length_b   1.000
_cell.length_c   1.000
_cell.angle_alpha   90.00
_cell.angle_beta   90.00
_cell.angle_gamma   90.00
#
_symmetry.space_group_name_H-M   'P 1'
#
loop_
_entity.id
_entity.type
_entity.pdbx_description
1 polymer ?
#
loop_
_entity_poly.entity_id
_entity_poly.type
_entity_poly.pdbx_seq_one_letter_code
_entity_poly.pdbx_strand_id
1 'polypeptide(L)'
;MENSCPLPRWDYRDDNYNYHGNSHRSIELSHPGDWLAIFMNCSQEIKYNGSLVKCLSTADSFIYVSIRPSYSARADYFAPSCGFLAMTPWGGPEMLVSRNASYLDDINAFEGLSYLDVIKLMREGFALRFPYTTLENTRECLVRSKSEFRYDFLNKGTKHRTVDILTFDFDFWWCVAMQFISANNRVTSFLLSIISEILAAAMLVLKFIHVLCRYILVPLAVFAFLAHRYWKTRITIDAVERFLRMQQMLVTTRYAYTDIIAVTGHFREKLGQGGYGSVYKGVLLPGGVPIAVKMLGSSSCNGEDFISEVATIGKIHHVNVVRLVGFCSEETVRALIYEFMPRGSLDRYIFSSEKSFSWDKLNEIALGIARGINYLHQGCDMQIVHFDIKPHNILLDSNFIPKVADFGLAKLFPRDNSFVPLSAMRGTIGYIAPEMVSRSFGAISSKSDVYSFGMLLLEMAGGRRNADPDAGSSSQAYYPSLVYGQLTGEQVGEISEDVDMHELEKKLCVVGLWCIQMKPRDRPTMSEVIEMLEGDADALQMPPRPFFCDEEMLPEVASYSLSSELNVIEEEDE
;
A
#
# COMPACT_ATOMS: atom_id res chain seq x y z
N MET A 1 -5.84 89.57 6.62
CA MET A 1 -7.21 89.00 6.62
C MET A 1 -7.54 88.70 8.07
N GLU A 2 -8.42 89.49 8.69
CA GLU A 2 -8.91 89.20 10.03
C GLU A 2 -9.83 87.97 9.97
N ASN A 3 -9.50 86.91 10.71
CA ASN A 3 -10.31 85.69 10.75
C ASN A 3 -11.61 85.95 11.54
N SER A 4 -12.68 86.40 10.89
CA SER A 4 -13.99 86.46 11.55
C SER A 4 -14.53 85.05 11.78
N CYS A 5 -14.43 84.52 13.01
CA CYS A 5 -14.93 83.18 13.34
C CYS A 5 -16.46 83.11 13.11
N PRO A 6 -16.97 82.23 12.24
CA PRO A 6 -18.40 82.17 11.93
C PRO A 6 -19.13 81.40 13.03
N LEU A 7 -19.49 82.08 14.11
CA LEU A 7 -20.30 81.47 15.17
C LEU A 7 -21.73 81.20 14.64
N PRO A 8 -22.25 79.98 14.77
CA PRO A 8 -23.61 79.68 14.36
C PRO A 8 -24.59 80.50 15.20
N ARG A 9 -25.69 80.96 14.57
CA ARG A 9 -26.72 81.80 15.23
C ARG A 9 -27.61 81.03 16.22
N TRP A 10 -27.44 79.72 16.31
CA TRP A 10 -28.33 78.81 17.04
C TRP A 10 -27.49 77.95 17.98
N ASP A 11 -27.93 77.87 19.25
CA ASP A 11 -27.35 76.97 20.23
C ASP A 11 -28.17 75.66 20.20
N TYR A 12 -27.66 74.65 19.49
CA TYR A 12 -28.34 73.36 19.41
C TYR A 12 -28.26 72.67 20.78
N ARG A 13 -29.39 72.48 21.46
CA ARG A 13 -29.48 71.64 22.67
C ARG A 13 -29.88 70.22 22.25
N ASP A 14 -29.00 69.27 22.53
CA ASP A 14 -29.24 67.85 22.31
C ASP A 14 -30.15 67.30 23.43
N ASP A 15 -31.47 67.47 23.31
CA ASP A 15 -32.44 66.80 24.18
C ASP A 15 -32.53 65.31 23.77
N ASN A 16 -31.55 64.55 24.22
CA ASN A 16 -31.52 63.09 24.04
C ASN A 16 -32.77 62.44 24.66
N TYR A 17 -33.51 61.72 23.79
CA TYR A 17 -34.40 60.59 24.10
C TYR A 17 -35.47 60.79 25.16
N ASN A 18 -36.67 61.22 24.75
CA ASN A 18 -37.95 60.72 25.28
C ASN A 18 -39.13 61.11 24.37
N TYR A 19 -39.30 60.41 23.23
CA TYR A 19 -40.56 60.51 22.48
C TYR A 19 -41.59 59.55 23.09
N HIS A 20 -42.33 60.06 24.08
CA HIS A 20 -43.69 59.59 24.34
C HIS A 20 -44.62 60.18 23.28
N GLY A 21 -45.24 59.32 22.48
CA GLY A 21 -46.09 59.72 21.37
C GLY A 21 -47.27 60.56 21.81
N ASN A 22 -47.47 61.70 21.14
CA ASN A 22 -48.75 62.38 21.07
C ASN A 22 -48.97 62.98 19.67
N SER A 23 -49.73 62.21 18.88
CA SER A 23 -50.77 62.56 17.90
C SER A 23 -50.85 63.90 17.14
N HIS A 24 -49.83 64.76 17.07
CA HIS A 24 -49.79 65.88 16.11
C HIS A 24 -48.52 65.76 15.25
N ARG A 25 -48.69 65.64 13.94
CA ARG A 25 -47.63 65.44 12.94
C ARG A 25 -46.77 66.70 12.80
N SER A 26 -45.83 66.91 13.73
CA SER A 26 -44.60 67.64 13.46
C SER A 26 -43.53 66.62 13.10
N ILE A 27 -43.13 66.60 11.83
CA ILE A 27 -41.98 65.84 11.36
C ILE A 27 -40.75 66.68 11.68
N GLU A 28 -40.04 66.34 12.75
CA GLU A 28 -38.72 66.93 13.02
C GLU A 28 -37.69 66.26 12.09
N LEU A 29 -37.00 67.08 11.30
CA LEU A 29 -35.91 66.63 10.43
C LEU A 29 -34.72 66.27 11.32
N SER A 30 -34.20 65.04 11.20
CA SER A 30 -33.01 64.62 11.94
C SER A 30 -31.76 64.67 11.06
N HIS A 31 -30.61 65.02 11.65
CA HIS A 31 -29.36 64.93 10.91
C HIS A 31 -28.97 63.44 10.73
N PRO A 32 -28.42 63.04 9.58
CA PRO A 32 -28.01 61.66 9.31
C PRO A 32 -26.69 61.26 9.99
N GLY A 33 -25.90 62.22 10.49
CA GLY A 33 -24.55 61.96 10.98
C GLY A 33 -24.40 62.19 12.48
N ASP A 34 -23.76 61.27 13.18
CA ASP A 34 -23.53 61.35 14.63
C ASP A 34 -22.36 62.29 14.99
N TRP A 35 -22.10 63.37 14.26
CA TRP A 35 -20.95 64.26 14.51
C TRP A 35 -21.40 65.70 14.78
N LEU A 36 -20.72 66.37 15.71
CA LEU A 36 -21.00 67.74 16.14
C LEU A 36 -19.73 68.59 16.04
N ALA A 37 -19.91 69.84 15.60
CA ALA A 37 -18.87 70.87 15.68
C ALA A 37 -19.15 71.80 16.86
N ILE A 38 -18.19 71.86 17.78
CA ILE A 38 -18.30 72.57 19.05
C ILE A 38 -17.32 73.75 19.04
N PHE A 39 -17.85 74.95 19.27
CA PHE A 39 -17.08 76.18 19.39
C PHE A 39 -16.83 76.49 20.86
N MET A 40 -15.58 76.80 21.18
CA MET A 40 -15.15 77.13 22.54
C MET A 40 -14.29 78.39 22.56
N ASN A 41 -14.47 79.22 23.58
CA ASN A 41 -13.65 80.40 23.85
C ASN A 41 -12.76 80.17 25.05
N CYS A 42 -11.46 80.34 24.88
CA CYS A 42 -10.47 80.10 25.92
C CYS A 42 -9.76 81.39 26.31
N SER A 43 -9.52 81.57 27.61
CA SER A 43 -8.81 82.73 28.17
C SER A 43 -7.28 82.63 28.02
N GLN A 44 -6.76 81.45 27.65
CA GLN A 44 -5.35 81.21 27.41
C GLN A 44 -5.17 80.37 26.14
N GLU A 45 -4.05 80.57 25.43
CA GLU A 45 -3.73 79.79 24.24
C GLU A 45 -3.45 78.32 24.62
N ILE A 46 -4.18 77.39 23.99
CA ILE A 46 -4.00 75.97 24.20
C ILE A 46 -2.84 75.47 23.34
N LYS A 47 -1.85 74.79 23.95
CA LYS A 47 -0.68 74.19 23.26
C LYS A 47 -0.86 72.71 22.86
N TYR A 48 -2.10 72.22 22.79
CA TYR A 48 -2.41 70.80 22.56
C TYR A 48 -2.52 70.47 21.07
N ASN A 49 -1.94 69.33 20.65
CA ASN A 49 -1.68 68.99 19.24
C ASN A 49 -2.65 67.91 18.73
N GLY A 50 -3.95 68.23 18.68
CA GLY A 50 -5.01 67.32 18.19
C GLY A 50 -6.08 68.05 17.37
N SER A 51 -7.25 67.42 17.18
CA SER A 51 -8.41 67.82 16.34
C SER A 51 -9.13 69.13 16.72
N LEU A 52 -8.44 70.09 17.34
CA LEU A 52 -8.90 71.46 17.59
C LEU A 52 -8.37 72.39 16.49
N VAL A 53 -9.28 73.07 15.79
CA VAL A 53 -8.94 74.05 14.75
C VAL A 53 -9.01 75.46 15.34
N LYS A 54 -7.91 76.22 15.23
CA LYS A 54 -7.82 77.62 15.69
C LYS A 54 -8.64 78.54 14.78
N CYS A 55 -9.68 79.16 15.33
CA CYS A 55 -10.65 79.99 14.60
C CYS A 55 -10.25 81.48 14.63
N LEU A 56 -10.15 82.05 15.84
CA LEU A 56 -9.80 83.45 16.08
C LEU A 56 -8.85 83.54 17.30
N SER A 57 -7.90 84.48 17.25
CA SER A 57 -6.95 84.72 18.33
C SER A 57 -6.75 86.22 18.48
N THR A 58 -7.21 86.76 19.61
CA THR A 58 -6.94 88.13 20.04
C THR A 58 -6.07 88.10 21.30
N ALA A 59 -5.62 89.26 21.80
CA ALA A 59 -4.79 89.33 23.01
C ALA A 59 -5.48 88.70 24.24
N ASP A 60 -6.82 88.72 24.29
CA ASP A 60 -7.61 88.35 25.46
C ASP A 60 -8.62 87.19 25.22
N SER A 61 -8.71 86.64 24.00
CA SER A 61 -9.62 85.52 23.70
C SER A 61 -9.13 84.61 22.56
N PHE A 62 -9.24 83.29 22.74
CA PHE A 62 -8.83 82.28 21.77
C PHE A 62 -10.02 81.36 21.45
N ILE A 63 -10.57 81.45 20.24
CA ILE A 63 -11.70 80.64 19.81
C ILE A 63 -11.21 79.42 19.02
N TYR A 64 -11.64 78.24 19.43
CA TYR A 64 -11.35 76.96 18.78
C TYR A 64 -12.63 76.23 18.36
N VAL A 65 -12.52 75.40 17.32
CA VAL A 65 -13.57 74.49 16.86
C VAL A 65 -13.09 73.05 17.02
N SER A 66 -13.89 72.19 17.65
CA SER A 66 -13.62 70.75 17.76
C SER A 66 -14.76 69.95 17.11
N ILE A 67 -14.41 68.98 16.27
CA ILE A 67 -15.36 68.10 15.58
C ILE A 67 -15.28 66.72 16.19
N ARG A 68 -16.38 66.20 16.74
CA ARG A 68 -16.42 64.92 17.45
C ARG A 68 -17.76 64.19 17.32
N PRO A 69 -17.82 62.87 17.59
CA PRO A 69 -19.10 62.15 17.63
C PRO A 69 -20.03 62.63 18.76
N SER A 70 -21.34 62.64 18.53
CA SER A 70 -22.39 63.17 19.42
C SER A 70 -22.38 62.51 20.80
N TYR A 71 -22.17 61.20 20.87
CA TYR A 71 -22.05 60.47 22.14
C TYR A 71 -20.81 60.84 22.97
N SER A 72 -19.82 61.52 22.37
CA SER A 72 -18.57 61.94 23.02
C SER A 72 -18.54 63.44 23.40
N ALA A 73 -19.58 64.21 23.05
CA ALA A 73 -19.67 65.65 23.24
C ALA A 73 -20.08 66.04 24.67
N ARG A 74 -19.29 65.65 25.67
CA ARG A 74 -19.54 65.97 27.09
C ARG A 74 -18.66 67.13 27.57
N ALA A 75 -19.22 67.95 28.48
CA ALA A 75 -18.60 69.18 28.97
C ALA A 75 -17.36 68.95 29.86
N ASP A 76 -17.14 67.73 30.35
CA ASP A 76 -16.00 67.30 31.14
C ASP A 76 -14.69 67.19 30.32
N TYR A 77 -14.75 67.29 28.99
CA TYR A 77 -13.57 67.24 28.12
C TYR A 77 -12.97 68.60 27.75
N PHE A 78 -13.57 69.73 28.16
CA PHE A 78 -13.00 71.05 27.90
C PHE A 78 -11.85 71.36 28.86
N ALA A 79 -10.79 72.02 28.35
CA ALA A 79 -9.75 72.55 29.23
C ALA A 79 -10.38 73.58 30.20
N PRO A 80 -9.93 73.67 31.46
CA PRO A 80 -10.54 74.55 32.46
C PRO A 80 -10.56 76.04 32.08
N SER A 81 -9.66 76.45 31.18
CA SER A 81 -9.57 77.81 30.65
C SER A 81 -10.56 78.11 29.53
N CYS A 82 -11.37 77.14 29.09
CA CYS A 82 -12.27 77.22 27.95
C CYS A 82 -13.75 77.15 28.36
N GLY A 83 -14.56 78.06 27.82
CA GLY A 83 -16.01 78.05 27.90
C GLY A 83 -16.65 77.65 26.57
N PHE A 84 -17.78 76.95 26.64
CA PHE A 84 -18.62 76.64 25.49
C PHE A 84 -19.23 77.92 24.90
N LEU A 85 -19.23 78.04 23.57
CA LEU A 85 -19.87 79.15 22.85
C LEU A 85 -21.12 78.74 22.08
N ALA A 86 -21.02 77.69 21.27
CA ALA A 86 -22.11 77.18 20.45
C ALA A 86 -21.78 75.78 19.91
N MET A 87 -22.80 75.04 19.49
CA MET A 87 -22.63 73.81 18.73
C MET A 87 -23.57 73.75 17.53
N THR A 88 -23.14 73.04 16.50
CA THR A 88 -23.95 72.76 15.31
C THR A 88 -23.73 71.32 14.85
N PRO A 89 -24.76 70.66 14.29
CA PRO A 89 -24.60 69.40 13.59
C PRO A 89 -23.49 69.48 12.54
N TRP A 90 -22.75 68.37 12.39
CA TRP A 90 -21.68 68.22 11.41
C TRP A 90 -21.90 66.95 10.58
N GLY A 91 -21.63 67.04 9.27
CA GLY A 91 -21.67 65.86 8.39
C GLY A 91 -20.52 64.91 8.73
N GLY A 92 -20.78 63.59 8.81
CA GLY A 92 -19.75 62.59 9.10
C GLY A 92 -18.57 62.61 8.10
N PRO A 93 -17.50 61.83 8.36
CA PRO A 93 -16.24 61.88 7.60
C PRO A 93 -16.41 61.60 6.09
N GLU A 94 -17.54 61.03 5.68
CA GLU A 94 -17.97 60.88 4.27
C GLU A 94 -18.02 62.21 3.48
N MET A 95 -18.08 63.37 4.16
CA MET A 95 -18.08 64.69 3.51
C MET A 95 -16.69 65.24 3.19
N LEU A 96 -15.62 64.69 3.78
CA LEU A 96 -14.25 65.21 3.63
C LEU A 96 -13.43 64.49 2.54
N VAL A 97 -13.81 63.28 2.14
CA VAL A 97 -13.02 62.46 1.19
C VAL A 97 -13.93 61.69 0.23
N SER A 98 -13.53 61.66 -1.05
CA SER A 98 -14.13 60.84 -2.11
C SER A 98 -14.36 59.39 -1.65
N ARG A 99 -15.63 58.95 -1.72
CA ARG A 99 -16.12 57.56 -1.64
C ARG A 99 -15.00 56.52 -1.64
N ASN A 100 -14.53 56.09 -0.47
CA ASN A 100 -13.83 54.82 -0.17
C ASN A 100 -13.05 54.87 1.16
N ALA A 101 -13.64 55.44 2.22
CA ALA A 101 -13.17 55.19 3.59
C ALA A 101 -14.17 54.26 4.27
N SER A 102 -13.69 53.10 4.71
CA SER A 102 -14.46 52.09 5.41
C SER A 102 -15.01 52.63 6.74
N TYR A 103 -16.28 52.32 6.96
CA TYR A 103 -17.14 52.58 8.11
C TYR A 103 -16.46 52.80 9.50
N LEU A 104 -16.95 53.86 10.15
CA LEU A 104 -17.09 54.16 11.58
C LEU A 104 -15.85 54.19 12.51
N ASP A 105 -15.83 55.26 13.31
CA ASP A 105 -15.06 55.46 14.55
C ASP A 105 -13.59 55.86 14.49
N ASP A 106 -13.08 56.29 13.34
CA ASP A 106 -11.75 56.92 13.33
C ASP A 106 -11.85 58.40 13.77
N ILE A 107 -11.72 58.64 15.09
CA ILE A 107 -11.66 59.98 15.72
C ILE A 107 -10.59 60.87 15.05
N ASN A 108 -9.62 60.25 14.40
CA ASN A 108 -8.51 60.91 13.74
C ASN A 108 -8.83 61.37 12.30
N ALA A 109 -9.99 61.03 11.74
CA ALA A 109 -10.39 61.42 10.38
C ALA A 109 -10.44 62.95 10.16
N PHE A 110 -10.49 63.71 11.25
CA PHE A 110 -10.55 65.18 11.26
C PHE A 110 -9.26 65.84 11.81
N GLU A 111 -8.19 65.06 12.03
CA GLU A 111 -6.88 65.61 12.42
C GLU A 111 -6.23 66.36 11.25
N GLY A 112 -5.71 67.55 11.52
CA GLY A 112 -5.01 68.39 10.53
C GLY A 112 -5.88 69.30 9.68
N LEU A 113 -7.19 69.41 9.96
CA LEU A 113 -8.08 70.36 9.26
C LEU A 113 -7.65 71.81 9.48
N SER A 114 -7.64 72.59 8.40
CA SER A 114 -7.38 74.03 8.47
C SER A 114 -8.66 74.82 8.73
N TYR A 115 -8.51 76.07 9.21
CA TYR A 115 -9.64 76.99 9.38
C TYR A 115 -10.42 77.23 8.07
N LEU A 116 -9.74 77.23 6.93
CA LEU A 116 -10.37 77.37 5.62
C LEU A 116 -11.28 76.19 5.27
N ASP A 117 -10.88 74.98 5.65
CA ASP A 117 -11.66 73.76 5.41
C ASP A 117 -12.93 73.77 6.25
N VAL A 118 -12.82 74.19 7.52
CA VAL A 118 -13.96 74.34 8.43
C VAL A 118 -14.96 75.36 7.88
N ILE A 119 -14.51 76.53 7.39
CA ILE A 119 -15.40 77.52 6.78
C ILE A 119 -16.06 77.00 5.51
N LYS A 120 -15.29 76.33 4.64
CA LYS A 120 -15.80 75.80 3.38
C LYS A 120 -16.94 74.82 3.64
N LEU A 121 -16.75 73.89 4.58
CA LEU A 121 -17.75 72.90 4.95
C LEU A 121 -18.98 73.52 5.62
N MET A 122 -18.79 74.49 6.53
CA MET A 122 -19.92 75.22 7.12
C MET A 122 -20.75 75.99 6.09
N ARG A 123 -20.13 76.47 5.01
CA ARG A 123 -20.84 77.15 3.91
C ARG A 123 -21.53 76.18 2.96
N GLU A 124 -20.96 74.99 2.73
CA GLU A 124 -21.57 73.95 1.91
C GLU A 124 -22.82 73.34 2.58
N GLY A 125 -22.89 73.40 3.91
CA GLY A 125 -24.01 72.89 4.69
C GLY A 125 -23.97 71.37 4.86
N PHE A 126 -24.94 70.82 5.59
CA PHE A 126 -25.05 69.39 5.84
C PHE A 126 -26.39 68.84 5.34
N ALA A 127 -26.39 67.57 4.94
CA ALA A 127 -27.62 66.90 4.51
C ALA A 127 -28.54 66.64 5.73
N LEU A 128 -29.85 66.82 5.56
CA LEU A 128 -30.86 66.42 6.53
C LEU A 128 -31.53 65.12 6.06
N ARG A 129 -31.88 64.22 6.99
CA ARG A 129 -32.62 63.00 6.68
C ARG A 129 -34.09 63.19 7.06
N PHE A 130 -34.99 62.85 6.14
CA PHE A 130 -36.41 62.76 6.46
C PHE A 130 -36.66 61.51 7.30
N PRO A 131 -37.48 61.58 8.38
CA PRO A 131 -37.81 60.39 9.14
C PRO A 131 -38.56 59.39 8.27
N TYR A 132 -38.10 58.14 8.27
CA TYR A 132 -38.81 57.01 7.68
C TYR A 132 -39.97 56.63 8.60
N THR A 133 -41.17 56.47 8.03
CA THR A 133 -42.33 55.94 8.75
C THR A 133 -42.08 54.48 9.13
N THR A 134 -42.05 54.17 10.42
CA THR A 134 -41.86 52.83 10.99
C THR A 134 -43.12 51.96 10.85
N LEU A 135 -43.50 51.63 9.61
CA LEU A 135 -44.47 50.55 9.33
C LEU A 135 -44.18 50.00 7.94
N GLU A 136 -43.07 49.26 7.83
CA GLU A 136 -42.83 48.43 6.64
C GLU A 136 -43.93 47.35 6.57
N ASN A 137 -44.53 47.11 5.40
CA ASN A 137 -45.42 45.96 5.15
C ASN A 137 -44.61 44.77 4.60
N THR A 138 -45.14 43.56 4.56
CA THR A 138 -44.46 42.36 4.01
C THR A 138 -43.87 42.58 2.61
N ARG A 139 -44.55 43.39 1.78
CA ARG A 139 -44.10 43.81 0.45
C ARG A 139 -42.81 44.65 0.51
N GLU A 140 -42.65 45.50 1.52
CA GLU A 140 -41.48 46.35 1.69
C GLU A 140 -40.29 45.55 2.21
N CYS A 141 -40.50 44.61 3.15
CA CYS A 141 -39.46 43.65 3.54
C CYS A 141 -38.93 42.86 2.33
N LEU A 142 -39.82 42.43 1.43
CA LEU A 142 -39.42 41.72 0.22
C LEU A 142 -38.61 42.61 -0.73
N VAL A 143 -39.03 43.87 -0.92
CA VAL A 143 -38.31 44.84 -1.77
C VAL A 143 -36.93 45.16 -1.18
N ARG A 144 -36.86 45.37 0.14
CA ARG A 144 -35.63 45.66 0.87
C ARG A 144 -34.65 44.49 0.82
N SER A 145 -35.09 43.30 1.21
CA SER A 145 -34.29 42.09 1.15
C SER A 145 -33.75 41.88 -0.27
N LYS A 146 -34.59 42.02 -1.32
CA LYS A 146 -34.15 41.93 -2.73
C LYS A 146 -33.10 42.96 -3.11
N SER A 147 -33.23 44.19 -2.61
CA SER A 147 -32.29 45.27 -2.87
C SER A 147 -30.94 45.00 -2.20
N GLU A 148 -30.96 44.60 -0.92
CA GLU A 148 -29.76 44.27 -0.14
C GLU A 148 -29.03 43.07 -0.76
N PHE A 149 -29.74 42.00 -1.09
CA PHE A 149 -29.18 40.85 -1.80
C PHE A 149 -28.56 41.23 -3.13
N ARG A 150 -29.24 42.07 -3.93
CA ARG A 150 -28.71 42.50 -5.23
C ARG A 150 -27.45 43.34 -5.06
N TYR A 151 -27.40 44.21 -4.06
CA TYR A 151 -26.21 45.01 -3.77
C TYR A 151 -25.03 44.13 -3.34
N ASP A 152 -25.26 43.24 -2.39
CA ASP A 152 -24.23 42.35 -1.83
C ASP A 152 -23.74 41.33 -2.87
N PHE A 153 -24.65 40.72 -3.62
CA PHE A 153 -24.30 39.76 -4.67
C PHE A 153 -23.45 40.39 -5.78
N LEU A 154 -23.68 41.66 -6.13
CA LEU A 154 -22.92 42.35 -7.18
C LEU A 154 -21.56 42.87 -6.68
N ASN A 155 -21.51 43.40 -5.46
CA ASN A 155 -20.34 44.14 -4.97
C ASN A 155 -19.41 43.32 -4.06
N LYS A 156 -19.83 42.16 -3.52
CA LYS A 156 -18.98 41.30 -2.67
C LYS A 156 -18.33 40.17 -3.47
N GLY A 157 -17.17 39.70 -2.97
CA GLY A 157 -16.39 38.61 -3.57
C GLY A 157 -17.11 37.25 -3.57
N THR A 158 -16.64 36.31 -4.41
CA THR A 158 -17.31 35.03 -4.71
C THR A 158 -17.65 34.18 -3.49
N LYS A 159 -16.84 34.24 -2.42
CA LYS A 159 -17.10 33.53 -1.15
C LYS A 159 -18.33 34.08 -0.40
N HIS A 160 -18.55 35.39 -0.46
CA HIS A 160 -19.70 36.04 0.17
C HIS A 160 -21.00 35.78 -0.61
N ARG A 161 -20.93 35.74 -1.94
CA ARG A 161 -22.10 35.47 -2.80
C ARG A 161 -22.82 34.15 -2.49
N THR A 162 -22.09 33.09 -2.17
CA THR A 162 -22.68 31.79 -1.78
C THR A 162 -23.39 31.88 -0.43
N VAL A 163 -22.83 32.64 0.51
CA VAL A 163 -23.45 32.88 1.82
C VAL A 163 -24.72 33.70 1.63
N ASP A 164 -24.65 34.79 0.86
CA ASP A 164 -25.79 35.69 0.59
C ASP A 164 -26.97 34.93 -0.07
N ILE A 165 -26.70 34.00 -0.99
CA ILE A 165 -27.74 33.14 -1.61
C ILE A 165 -28.41 32.23 -0.58
N LEU A 166 -27.65 31.73 0.40
CA LEU A 166 -28.16 30.83 1.42
C LEU A 166 -28.95 31.58 2.51
N THR A 167 -28.56 32.83 2.82
CA THR A 167 -29.11 33.63 3.92
C THR A 167 -30.18 34.65 3.51
N PHE A 168 -30.37 34.93 2.22
CA PHE A 168 -31.38 35.90 1.74
C PHE A 168 -32.78 35.77 2.37
N ASP A 169 -33.28 34.53 2.48
CA ASP A 169 -34.59 34.29 3.07
C ASP A 169 -34.62 34.61 4.57
N PHE A 170 -33.49 34.46 5.28
CA PHE A 170 -33.37 34.83 6.69
C PHE A 170 -33.60 36.33 6.87
N ASP A 171 -32.99 37.18 6.05
CA ASP A 171 -33.15 38.64 6.14
C ASP A 171 -34.59 39.08 5.86
N PHE A 172 -35.24 38.43 4.89
CA PHE A 172 -36.66 38.64 4.61
C PHE A 172 -37.53 38.25 5.81
N TRP A 173 -37.35 37.04 6.37
CA TRP A 173 -38.15 36.56 7.50
C TRP A 173 -37.86 37.33 8.80
N TRP A 174 -36.63 37.76 9.02
CA TRP A 174 -36.24 38.62 10.14
C TRP A 174 -36.98 39.97 10.08
N CYS A 175 -37.02 40.58 8.91
CA CYS A 175 -37.77 41.81 8.67
C CYS A 175 -39.27 41.61 8.95
N VAL A 176 -39.86 40.51 8.47
CA VAL A 176 -41.28 40.19 8.72
C VAL A 176 -41.54 39.91 10.21
N ALA A 177 -40.64 39.22 10.91
CA ALA A 177 -40.78 38.95 12.35
C ALA A 177 -40.78 40.24 13.18
N MET A 178 -39.90 41.19 12.84
CA MET A 178 -39.84 42.51 13.50
C MET A 178 -41.13 43.32 13.34
N GLN A 179 -41.88 43.12 12.25
CA GLN A 179 -43.21 43.76 12.08
C GLN A 179 -44.23 43.25 13.10
N PHE A 180 -44.27 41.94 13.36
CA PHE A 180 -45.22 41.36 14.32
C PHE A 180 -44.91 41.73 15.78
N ILE A 181 -43.63 42.00 16.09
CA ILE A 181 -43.19 42.43 17.42
C ILE A 181 -43.75 43.81 17.79
N SER A 182 -43.93 44.69 16.80
CA SER A 182 -44.45 46.05 17.00
C SER A 182 -45.97 46.13 17.18
N ALA A 183 -46.72 45.08 16.85
CA ALA A 183 -48.19 45.17 16.69
C ALA A 183 -49.01 44.50 17.80
N ASN A 184 -48.39 43.71 18.70
CA ASN A 184 -49.09 42.84 19.65
C ASN A 184 -48.61 43.02 21.10
N ASN A 185 -49.41 42.53 22.07
CA ASN A 185 -49.02 42.50 23.49
C ASN A 185 -47.68 41.79 23.68
N ARG A 186 -46.88 42.25 24.67
CA ARG A 186 -45.48 41.86 24.90
C ARG A 186 -45.24 40.34 24.90
N VAL A 187 -46.18 39.56 25.44
CA VAL A 187 -46.08 38.09 25.53
C VAL A 187 -46.33 37.40 24.18
N THR A 188 -47.36 37.80 23.43
CA THR A 188 -47.67 37.24 22.11
C THR A 188 -46.60 37.58 21.06
N SER A 189 -46.03 38.78 21.15
CA SER A 189 -44.88 39.20 20.35
C SER A 189 -43.66 38.30 20.60
N PHE A 190 -43.37 37.99 21.86
CA PHE A 190 -42.23 37.16 22.24
C PHE A 190 -42.36 35.72 21.71
N LEU A 191 -43.55 35.10 21.84
CA LEU A 191 -43.80 33.74 21.35
C LEU A 191 -43.70 33.64 19.82
N LEU A 192 -44.23 34.62 19.08
CA LEU A 192 -44.14 34.64 17.62
C LEU A 192 -42.70 34.84 17.12
N SER A 193 -41.90 35.64 17.83
CA SER A 193 -40.47 35.80 17.53
C SER A 193 -39.72 34.47 17.62
N ILE A 194 -39.93 33.72 18.71
CA ILE A 194 -39.30 32.41 18.91
C ILE A 194 -39.70 31.43 17.80
N ILE A 195 -40.98 31.39 17.44
CA ILE A 195 -41.47 30.49 16.37
C ILE A 195 -40.83 30.84 15.03
N SER A 196 -40.72 32.14 14.71
CA SER A 196 -40.09 32.60 13.47
C SER A 196 -38.60 32.23 13.40
N GLU A 197 -37.87 32.40 14.49
CA GLU A 197 -36.45 32.02 14.56
C GLU A 197 -36.27 30.51 14.38
N ILE A 198 -37.10 29.68 15.01
CA ILE A 198 -37.06 28.22 14.87
C ILE A 198 -37.35 27.81 13.42
N LEU A 199 -38.37 28.40 12.78
CA LEU A 199 -38.71 28.11 11.38
C LEU A 199 -37.59 28.51 10.41
N ALA A 200 -36.97 29.67 10.62
CA ALA A 200 -35.84 30.12 9.80
C ALA A 200 -34.62 29.20 9.96
N ALA A 201 -34.30 28.80 11.20
CA ALA A 201 -33.23 27.84 11.48
C ALA A 201 -33.48 26.47 10.82
N ALA A 202 -34.72 25.96 10.90
CA ALA A 202 -35.10 24.70 10.26
C ALA A 202 -34.94 24.74 8.74
N MET A 203 -35.32 25.84 8.08
CA MET A 203 -35.16 26.02 6.64
C MET A 203 -33.69 26.08 6.22
N LEU A 204 -32.82 26.72 7.01
CA LEU A 204 -31.37 26.74 6.78
C LEU A 204 -30.76 25.33 6.86
N VAL A 205 -31.15 24.54 7.86
CA VAL A 205 -30.70 23.14 8.01
C VAL A 205 -31.13 22.30 6.81
N LEU A 206 -32.39 22.42 6.35
CA LEU A 206 -32.89 21.69 5.18
C LEU A 206 -32.14 22.08 3.90
N LYS A 207 -31.84 23.36 3.69
CA LYS A 207 -31.03 23.82 2.56
C LYS A 207 -29.61 23.26 2.62
N PHE A 208 -28.99 23.30 3.81
CA PHE A 208 -27.65 22.75 4.00
C PHE A 208 -27.61 21.26 3.70
N ILE A 209 -28.59 20.49 4.19
CA ILE A 209 -28.73 19.05 3.88
C ILE A 209 -28.90 18.85 2.37
N HIS A 210 -29.75 19.64 1.70
CA HIS A 210 -29.96 19.53 0.26
C HIS A 210 -28.68 19.80 -0.54
N VAL A 211 -27.92 20.85 -0.19
CA VAL A 211 -26.62 21.19 -0.80
C VAL A 211 -25.62 20.06 -0.53
N LEU A 212 -25.52 19.58 0.71
CA LEU A 212 -24.62 18.48 1.09
C LEU A 212 -24.93 17.20 0.30
N CYS A 213 -26.22 16.83 0.21
CA CYS A 213 -26.66 15.67 -0.55
C CYS A 213 -26.31 15.80 -2.03
N ARG A 214 -26.65 16.95 -2.65
CA ARG A 214 -26.49 17.17 -4.09
C ARG A 214 -25.03 17.27 -4.53
N TYR A 215 -24.20 17.97 -3.77
CA TYR A 215 -22.84 18.31 -4.19
C TYR A 215 -21.76 17.45 -3.54
N ILE A 216 -22.07 16.69 -2.48
CA ILE A 216 -21.09 15.81 -1.81
C ILE A 216 -21.55 14.36 -1.88
N LEU A 217 -22.70 14.02 -1.31
CA LEU A 217 -23.10 12.61 -1.18
C LEU A 217 -23.41 11.95 -2.53
N VAL A 218 -24.13 12.62 -3.43
CA VAL A 218 -24.45 12.07 -4.76
C VAL A 218 -23.18 11.85 -5.60
N PRO A 219 -22.25 12.83 -5.74
CA PRO A 219 -20.98 12.58 -6.42
C PRO A 219 -20.16 11.46 -5.79
N LEU A 220 -20.04 11.40 -4.46
CA LEU A 220 -19.31 10.32 -3.77
C LEU A 220 -19.93 8.95 -4.05
N ALA A 221 -21.25 8.83 -4.03
CA ALA A 221 -21.94 7.59 -4.37
C ALA A 221 -21.70 7.18 -5.83
N VAL A 222 -21.71 8.14 -6.76
CA VAL A 222 -21.39 7.89 -8.17
C VAL A 222 -19.93 7.46 -8.33
N PHE A 223 -18.97 8.14 -7.69
CA PHE A 223 -17.56 7.76 -7.72
C PHE A 223 -17.34 6.38 -7.11
N ALA A 224 -17.97 6.06 -5.99
CA ALA A 224 -17.90 4.74 -5.37
C ALA A 224 -18.51 3.66 -6.27
N PHE A 225 -19.64 3.94 -6.93
CA PHE A 225 -20.26 3.02 -7.89
C PHE A 225 -19.39 2.80 -9.14
N LEU A 226 -18.81 3.86 -9.70
CA LEU A 226 -17.89 3.78 -10.84
C LEU A 226 -16.62 3.03 -10.47
N ALA A 227 -16.04 3.32 -9.30
CA ALA A 227 -14.88 2.60 -8.78
C ALA A 227 -15.21 1.12 -8.55
N HIS A 228 -16.37 0.81 -7.96
CA HIS A 228 -16.83 -0.56 -7.78
C HIS A 228 -17.03 -1.28 -9.12
N ARG A 229 -17.69 -0.64 -10.10
CA ARG A 229 -17.86 -1.20 -11.45
C ARG A 229 -16.52 -1.41 -12.15
N TYR A 230 -15.64 -0.42 -12.11
CA TYR A 230 -14.29 -0.52 -12.67
C TYR A 230 -13.51 -1.68 -12.02
N TRP A 231 -13.53 -1.76 -10.70
CA TRP A 231 -12.86 -2.81 -9.94
C TRP A 231 -13.43 -4.19 -10.28
N LYS A 232 -14.76 -4.33 -10.31
CA LYS A 232 -15.44 -5.59 -10.66
C LYS A 232 -15.08 -6.03 -12.08
N THR A 233 -15.11 -5.12 -13.05
CA THR A 233 -14.73 -5.42 -14.44
C THR A 233 -13.24 -5.76 -14.57
N ARG A 234 -12.36 -5.05 -13.85
CA ARG A 234 -10.91 -5.34 -13.80
C ARG A 234 -10.63 -6.72 -13.23
N ILE A 235 -11.28 -7.13 -12.13
CA ILE A 235 -11.14 -8.49 -11.58
C ILE A 235 -11.54 -9.53 -12.62
N THR A 236 -12.67 -9.35 -13.32
CA THR A 236 -13.11 -10.33 -14.32
C THR A 236 -12.15 -10.42 -15.51
N ILE A 237 -11.63 -9.29 -15.99
CA ILE A 237 -10.64 -9.27 -17.08
C ILE A 237 -9.34 -9.93 -16.63
N ASP A 238 -8.85 -9.61 -15.42
CA ASP A 238 -7.62 -10.21 -14.88
C ASP A 238 -7.78 -11.72 -14.66
N ALA A 239 -8.94 -12.18 -14.22
CA ALA A 239 -9.23 -13.61 -14.09
C ALA A 239 -9.25 -14.34 -15.44
N VAL A 240 -9.87 -13.74 -16.46
CA VAL A 240 -9.86 -14.27 -17.83
C VAL A 240 -8.44 -14.30 -18.38
N GLU A 241 -7.69 -13.22 -18.22
CA GLU A 241 -6.32 -13.13 -18.71
C GLU A 241 -5.39 -14.09 -17.98
N ARG A 242 -5.55 -14.25 -16.67
CA ARG A 242 -4.85 -15.26 -15.88
C ARG A 242 -5.14 -16.66 -16.40
N PHE A 243 -6.41 -16.96 -16.72
CA PHE A 243 -6.79 -18.23 -17.32
C PHE A 243 -6.14 -18.43 -18.71
N LEU A 244 -6.19 -17.41 -19.58
CA LEU A 244 -5.57 -17.46 -20.90
C LEU A 244 -4.04 -17.65 -20.81
N ARG A 245 -3.38 -16.97 -19.86
CA ARG A 245 -1.96 -17.21 -19.56
C ARG A 245 -1.70 -18.63 -19.08
N MET A 246 -2.53 -19.15 -18.19
CA MET A 246 -2.41 -20.53 -17.73
C MET A 246 -2.50 -21.55 -18.88
N GLN A 247 -3.38 -21.30 -19.85
CA GLN A 247 -3.48 -22.10 -21.08
C GLN A 247 -2.25 -21.93 -21.97
N GLN A 248 -1.74 -20.71 -22.17
CA GLN A 248 -0.51 -20.49 -22.95
C GLN A 248 0.69 -21.20 -22.35
N MET A 249 0.80 -21.27 -21.02
CA MET A 249 1.89 -21.99 -20.36
C MET A 249 1.85 -23.52 -20.60
N LEU A 250 0.80 -24.08 -21.21
CA LEU A 250 0.79 -25.48 -21.67
C LEU A 250 1.70 -25.69 -22.90
N VAL A 251 2.06 -24.60 -23.59
CA VAL A 251 2.98 -24.64 -24.72
C VAL A 251 4.25 -23.90 -24.33
N THR A 252 5.38 -24.60 -24.31
CA THR A 252 6.67 -23.99 -24.04
C THR A 252 6.96 -22.89 -25.07
N THR A 253 7.09 -21.66 -24.59
CA THR A 253 7.23 -20.47 -25.45
C THR A 253 8.64 -19.89 -25.37
N ARG A 254 9.16 -19.39 -26.49
CA ARG A 254 10.43 -18.66 -26.52
C ARG A 254 10.20 -17.19 -26.16
N TYR A 255 10.95 -16.69 -25.17
CA TYR A 255 10.91 -15.31 -24.71
C TYR A 255 12.16 -14.56 -25.15
N ALA A 256 12.03 -13.24 -25.36
CA ALA A 256 13.17 -12.36 -25.59
C ALA A 256 13.84 -11.99 -24.26
N TYR A 257 15.12 -11.61 -24.29
CA TYR A 257 15.81 -11.21 -23.05
C TYR A 257 15.18 -9.97 -22.40
N THR A 258 14.65 -9.05 -23.21
CA THR A 258 13.87 -7.90 -22.72
C THR A 258 12.62 -8.32 -21.95
N ASP A 259 11.95 -9.40 -22.37
CA ASP A 259 10.82 -9.96 -21.64
C ASP A 259 11.27 -10.52 -20.29
N ILE A 260 12.41 -11.22 -20.25
CA ILE A 260 12.98 -11.75 -19.01
C ILE A 260 13.27 -10.64 -18.00
N ILE A 261 13.85 -9.54 -18.45
CA ILE A 261 14.09 -8.36 -17.60
C ILE A 261 12.77 -7.81 -17.07
N ALA A 262 11.76 -7.68 -17.92
CA ALA A 262 10.46 -7.13 -17.55
C ALA A 262 9.72 -8.02 -16.53
N VAL A 263 9.62 -9.33 -16.80
CA VAL A 263 8.86 -10.27 -15.94
C VAL A 263 9.52 -10.49 -14.59
N THR A 264 10.85 -10.37 -14.50
CA THR A 264 11.60 -10.47 -13.23
C THR A 264 11.69 -9.14 -12.48
N GLY A 265 11.16 -8.05 -13.05
CA GLY A 265 11.28 -6.71 -12.48
C GLY A 265 12.74 -6.28 -12.33
N HIS A 266 13.56 -6.49 -13.37
CA HIS A 266 15.01 -6.28 -13.37
C HIS A 266 15.74 -7.17 -12.35
N PHE A 267 15.41 -8.46 -12.30
CA PHE A 267 16.07 -9.45 -11.43
C PHE A 267 16.03 -9.10 -9.93
N ARG A 268 14.95 -8.43 -9.49
CA ARG A 268 14.85 -7.85 -8.15
C ARG A 268 14.80 -8.88 -7.01
N GLU A 269 14.08 -9.99 -7.21
CA GLU A 269 13.87 -11.01 -6.17
C GLU A 269 14.60 -12.30 -6.56
N LYS A 270 15.76 -12.54 -5.94
CA LYS A 270 16.54 -13.76 -6.12
C LYS A 270 16.05 -14.86 -5.18
N LEU A 271 15.69 -16.01 -5.74
CA LEU A 271 15.20 -17.19 -5.00
C LEU A 271 16.35 -18.10 -4.55
N GLY A 272 17.43 -18.17 -5.34
CA GLY A 272 18.58 -19.01 -5.03
C GLY A 272 19.70 -18.89 -6.06
N GLN A 273 20.82 -19.53 -5.77
CA GLN A 273 21.96 -19.69 -6.68
C GLN A 273 22.59 -21.06 -6.46
N GLY A 274 22.86 -21.77 -7.56
CA GLY A 274 23.55 -23.06 -7.57
C GLY A 274 24.62 -23.10 -8.66
N GLY A 275 25.23 -24.27 -8.87
CA GLY A 275 26.27 -24.48 -9.89
C GLY A 275 25.79 -24.22 -11.32
N TYR A 276 24.48 -24.34 -11.56
CA TYR A 276 23.84 -24.12 -12.86
C TYR A 276 23.35 -22.69 -13.07
N GLY A 277 23.53 -21.78 -12.10
CA GLY A 277 23.20 -20.37 -12.24
C GLY A 277 22.28 -19.80 -11.14
N SER A 278 21.65 -18.66 -11.41
CA SER A 278 20.82 -17.94 -10.44
C SER A 278 19.34 -18.04 -10.79
N VAL A 279 18.49 -18.24 -9.79
CA VAL A 279 17.03 -18.33 -9.96
C VAL A 279 16.38 -17.08 -9.38
N TYR A 280 15.49 -16.47 -10.15
CA TYR A 280 14.76 -15.25 -9.79
C TYR A 280 13.26 -15.50 -9.84
N LYS A 281 12.51 -14.78 -9.02
CA LYS A 281 11.05 -14.77 -9.13
C LYS A 281 10.62 -13.76 -10.18
N GLY A 282 9.59 -14.11 -10.93
CA GLY A 282 8.95 -13.20 -11.87
C GLY A 282 7.44 -13.33 -11.87
N VAL A 283 6.79 -12.45 -12.62
CA VAL A 283 5.35 -12.44 -12.83
C VAL A 283 5.06 -12.22 -14.31
N LEU A 284 4.34 -13.16 -14.93
CA LEU A 284 3.82 -12.99 -16.28
C LEU A 284 2.61 -12.06 -16.27
N LEU A 285 2.68 -11.01 -17.06
CA LEU A 285 1.60 -10.05 -17.27
C LEU A 285 1.06 -10.11 -18.70
N PRO A 286 -0.23 -9.88 -18.92
CA PRO A 286 -1.24 -9.60 -17.88
C PRO A 286 -1.75 -10.90 -17.22
N GLY A 287 -2.49 -10.84 -16.11
CA GLY A 287 -2.97 -12.02 -15.38
C GLY A 287 -2.15 -12.46 -14.15
N GLY A 288 -1.01 -11.81 -13.89
CA GLY A 288 -0.32 -11.89 -12.59
C GLY A 288 0.17 -13.29 -12.20
N VAL A 289 0.58 -14.12 -13.18
CA VAL A 289 0.99 -15.50 -12.91
C VAL A 289 2.44 -15.54 -12.41
N PRO A 290 2.70 -16.08 -11.20
CA PRO A 290 4.06 -16.16 -10.68
C PRO A 290 4.87 -17.24 -11.42
N ILE A 291 6.12 -16.92 -11.74
CA ILE A 291 7.09 -17.79 -12.42
C ILE A 291 8.45 -17.77 -11.70
N ALA A 292 9.26 -18.79 -11.95
CA ALA A 292 10.66 -18.83 -11.56
C ALA A 292 11.54 -18.80 -12.82
N VAL A 293 12.51 -17.88 -12.87
CA VAL A 293 13.44 -17.70 -13.99
C VAL A 293 14.83 -18.15 -13.58
N LYS A 294 15.30 -19.27 -14.11
CA LYS A 294 16.66 -19.78 -13.93
C LYS A 294 17.54 -19.19 -15.03
N MET A 295 18.42 -18.26 -14.65
CA MET A 295 19.46 -17.70 -15.52
C MET A 295 20.67 -18.64 -15.51
N LEU A 296 21.03 -19.20 -16.65
CA LEU A 296 22.18 -20.07 -16.79
C LEU A 296 23.45 -19.23 -16.99
N GLY A 297 24.50 -19.51 -16.23
CA GLY A 297 25.76 -18.78 -16.28
C GLY A 297 26.60 -19.10 -17.52
N SER A 298 27.34 -18.12 -18.03
CA SER A 298 28.19 -18.25 -19.23
C SER A 298 29.48 -19.07 -19.03
N SER A 299 29.88 -19.35 -17.78
CA SER A 299 31.18 -19.98 -17.48
C SER A 299 31.13 -21.48 -17.17
N SER A 300 29.94 -22.08 -16.98
CA SER A 300 29.83 -23.48 -16.50
C SER A 300 28.92 -24.39 -17.33
N CYS A 301 28.17 -23.86 -18.30
CA CYS A 301 27.17 -24.64 -19.04
C CYS A 301 27.60 -24.83 -20.51
N ASN A 302 27.92 -26.05 -20.91
CA ASN A 302 28.30 -26.42 -22.29
C ASN A 302 27.15 -26.28 -23.32
N GLY A 303 26.07 -25.55 -22.99
CA GLY A 303 24.83 -25.50 -23.77
C GLY A 303 24.04 -26.81 -23.77
N GLU A 304 24.68 -27.95 -23.49
CA GLU A 304 24.04 -29.27 -23.42
C GLU A 304 22.96 -29.35 -22.33
N ASP A 305 23.21 -28.82 -21.13
CA ASP A 305 22.22 -28.85 -20.05
C ASP A 305 20.97 -28.04 -20.44
N PHE A 306 21.17 -26.88 -21.09
CA PHE A 306 20.07 -26.08 -21.64
C PHE A 306 19.28 -26.83 -22.71
N ILE A 307 19.98 -27.47 -23.66
CA ILE A 307 19.34 -28.28 -24.70
C ILE A 307 18.59 -29.44 -24.06
N SER A 308 19.17 -30.09 -23.05
CA SER A 308 18.55 -31.20 -22.35
C SER A 308 17.27 -30.76 -21.65
N GLU A 309 17.29 -29.68 -20.87
CA GLU A 309 16.09 -29.15 -20.21
C GLU A 309 15.02 -28.78 -21.26
N VAL A 310 15.35 -28.02 -22.30
CA VAL A 310 14.37 -27.61 -23.32
C VAL A 310 13.81 -28.82 -24.11
N ALA A 311 14.65 -29.80 -24.44
CA ALA A 311 14.25 -30.97 -25.23
C ALA A 311 13.48 -32.02 -24.42
N THR A 312 13.80 -32.18 -23.13
CA THR A 312 13.15 -33.16 -22.23
C THR A 312 11.85 -32.60 -21.67
N ILE A 313 11.91 -31.55 -20.85
CA ILE A 313 10.78 -31.10 -20.03
C ILE A 313 9.78 -30.22 -20.80
N GLY A 314 10.17 -29.66 -21.94
CA GLY A 314 9.30 -28.80 -22.76
C GLY A 314 8.02 -29.47 -23.29
N LYS A 315 7.90 -30.80 -23.21
CA LYS A 315 6.70 -31.55 -23.62
C LYS A 315 6.05 -32.34 -22.48
N ILE A 316 6.61 -32.26 -21.27
CA ILE A 316 6.17 -33.07 -20.12
C ILE A 316 5.11 -32.30 -19.34
N HIS A 317 3.97 -32.95 -19.13
CA HIS A 317 2.91 -32.44 -18.28
C HIS A 317 2.50 -33.52 -17.28
N HIS A 318 2.94 -33.36 -16.03
CA HIS A 318 2.58 -34.26 -14.95
C HIS A 318 2.43 -33.50 -13.63
N VAL A 319 1.50 -33.93 -12.77
CA VAL A 319 1.23 -33.25 -11.49
C VAL A 319 2.45 -33.23 -10.56
N ASN A 320 3.31 -34.26 -10.64
CA ASN A 320 4.53 -34.41 -9.85
C ASN A 320 5.83 -34.10 -10.61
N VAL A 321 5.77 -33.36 -11.71
CA VAL A 321 6.96 -32.85 -12.42
C VAL A 321 6.79 -31.36 -12.63
N VAL A 322 7.86 -30.58 -12.39
CA VAL A 322 7.80 -29.12 -12.56
C VAL A 322 7.57 -28.80 -14.03
N ARG A 323 6.75 -27.79 -14.31
CA ARG A 323 6.48 -27.40 -15.70
C ARG A 323 7.45 -26.33 -16.20
N LEU A 324 8.08 -26.60 -17.34
CA LEU A 324 8.79 -25.59 -18.12
C LEU A 324 7.79 -24.76 -18.95
N VAL A 325 7.63 -23.50 -18.55
CA VAL A 325 6.75 -22.52 -19.19
C VAL A 325 7.38 -21.96 -20.46
N GLY A 326 8.70 -21.78 -20.48
CA GLY A 326 9.39 -21.20 -21.61
C GLY A 326 10.89 -21.14 -21.45
N PHE A 327 11.56 -20.60 -22.45
CA PHE A 327 13.01 -20.40 -22.43
C PHE A 327 13.39 -19.11 -23.16
N CYS A 328 14.54 -18.56 -22.81
CA CYS A 328 15.21 -17.49 -23.53
C CYS A 328 16.54 -18.02 -24.06
N SER A 329 16.82 -17.73 -25.32
CA SER A 329 18.05 -18.12 -26.01
C SER A 329 18.44 -16.99 -26.95
N GLU A 330 19.24 -16.05 -26.45
CA GLU A 330 19.69 -14.87 -27.19
C GLU A 330 21.17 -14.67 -26.93
N GLU A 331 21.98 -14.62 -28.00
CA GLU A 331 23.44 -14.51 -27.90
C GLU A 331 24.04 -15.52 -26.90
N THR A 332 24.71 -15.03 -25.85
CA THR A 332 25.30 -15.78 -24.74
C THR A 332 24.35 -15.97 -23.56
N VAL A 333 23.16 -15.36 -23.60
CA VAL A 333 22.16 -15.45 -22.54
C VAL A 333 21.27 -16.66 -22.77
N ARG A 334 21.17 -17.49 -21.73
CA ARG A 334 20.26 -18.63 -21.66
C ARG A 334 19.47 -18.54 -20.38
N ALA A 335 18.15 -18.62 -20.49
CA ALA A 335 17.27 -18.64 -19.33
C ALA A 335 16.14 -19.66 -19.52
N LEU A 336 15.67 -20.20 -18.41
CA LEU A 336 14.58 -21.16 -18.37
C LEU A 336 13.50 -20.62 -17.42
N ILE A 337 12.26 -20.70 -17.85
CA ILE A 337 11.11 -20.15 -17.14
C ILE A 337 10.24 -21.31 -16.69
N TYR A 338 10.08 -21.43 -15.38
CA TYR A 338 9.34 -22.48 -14.70
C TYR A 338 8.10 -21.92 -14.02
N GLU A 339 7.13 -22.79 -13.74
CA GLU A 339 6.10 -22.46 -12.75
C GLU A 339 6.74 -22.16 -11.38
N PHE A 340 6.19 -21.17 -10.67
CA PHE A 340 6.72 -20.81 -9.36
C PHE A 340 6.25 -21.79 -8.27
N MET A 341 7.21 -22.30 -7.50
CA MET A 341 6.99 -23.25 -6.40
C MET A 341 7.12 -22.54 -5.04
N PRO A 342 6.01 -22.08 -4.42
CA PRO A 342 6.05 -21.15 -3.29
C PRO A 342 6.63 -21.74 -2.00
N ARG A 343 6.62 -23.06 -1.83
CA ARG A 343 7.16 -23.72 -0.63
C ARG A 343 8.62 -24.10 -0.76
N GLY A 344 9.24 -23.88 -1.93
CA GLY A 344 10.64 -24.18 -2.18
C GLY A 344 10.93 -25.70 -2.19
N SER A 345 12.16 -26.07 -1.91
CA SER A 345 12.67 -27.44 -1.94
C SER A 345 12.36 -28.25 -0.67
N LEU A 346 12.28 -29.58 -0.81
CA LEU A 346 11.96 -30.53 0.25
C LEU A 346 13.03 -30.59 1.35
N ASP A 347 14.31 -30.40 0.99
CA ASP A 347 15.44 -30.35 1.93
C ASP A 347 15.23 -29.39 3.11
N ARG A 348 14.54 -28.27 2.89
CA ARG A 348 14.22 -27.26 3.90
C ARG A 348 13.27 -27.74 4.99
N TYR A 349 12.59 -28.86 4.77
CA TYR A 349 11.61 -29.43 5.70
C TYR A 349 12.20 -30.67 6.37
N ILE A 350 12.77 -31.60 5.59
CA ILE A 350 13.22 -32.89 6.14
C ILE A 350 14.48 -32.79 7.00
N PHE A 351 15.31 -31.75 6.84
CA PHE A 351 16.49 -31.53 7.69
C PHE A 351 16.30 -30.40 8.72
N SER A 352 15.09 -29.85 8.83
CA SER A 352 14.79 -28.76 9.76
C SER A 352 14.08 -29.31 11.00
N SER A 353 14.60 -29.00 12.17
CA SER A 353 13.95 -29.30 13.45
C SER A 353 12.65 -28.51 13.68
N GLU A 354 12.47 -27.38 12.98
CA GLU A 354 11.32 -26.47 13.16
C GLU A 354 10.16 -26.75 12.16
N LYS A 355 10.43 -27.46 11.07
CA LYS A 355 9.49 -27.64 9.94
C LYS A 355 9.37 -29.11 9.55
N SER A 356 8.86 -29.93 10.46
CA SER A 356 8.62 -31.35 10.21
C SER A 356 7.24 -31.60 9.59
N PHE A 357 7.16 -32.65 8.78
CA PHE A 357 5.91 -33.21 8.28
C PHE A 357 5.46 -34.37 9.18
N SER A 358 4.15 -34.65 9.21
CA SER A 358 3.67 -35.92 9.75
C SER A 358 4.11 -37.08 8.86
N TRP A 359 4.16 -38.29 9.42
CA TRP A 359 4.50 -39.49 8.67
C TRP A 359 3.57 -39.75 7.49
N ASP A 360 2.26 -39.52 7.65
CA ASP A 360 1.29 -39.62 6.54
C ASP A 360 1.65 -38.67 5.40
N LYS A 361 2.04 -37.44 5.73
CA LYS A 361 2.40 -36.44 4.73
C LYS A 361 3.73 -36.77 4.06
N LEU A 362 4.70 -37.32 4.79
CA LEU A 362 5.94 -37.83 4.19
C LEU A 362 5.66 -38.99 3.22
N ASN A 363 4.78 -39.92 3.58
CA ASN A 363 4.38 -41.01 2.68
C ASN A 363 3.65 -40.48 1.43
N GLU A 364 2.75 -39.49 1.59
CA GLU A 364 2.08 -38.82 0.46
C GLU A 364 3.10 -38.13 -0.48
N ILE A 365 4.11 -37.46 0.09
CA ILE A 365 5.19 -36.82 -0.66
C ILE A 365 6.04 -37.88 -1.37
N ALA A 366 6.45 -38.94 -0.68
CA ALA A 366 7.22 -40.04 -1.26
C ALA A 366 6.49 -40.66 -2.47
N LEU A 367 5.18 -40.91 -2.31
CA LEU A 367 4.33 -41.45 -3.36
C LEU A 367 4.21 -40.49 -4.56
N GLY A 368 4.04 -39.19 -4.29
CA GLY A 368 4.03 -38.16 -5.35
C GLY A 368 5.34 -38.11 -6.13
N ILE A 369 6.49 -38.15 -5.45
CA ILE A 369 7.81 -38.21 -6.10
C ILE A 369 7.91 -39.48 -6.95
N ALA A 370 7.54 -40.65 -6.39
CA ALA A 370 7.60 -41.93 -7.09
C ALA A 370 6.75 -41.92 -8.37
N ARG A 371 5.52 -41.38 -8.31
CA ARG A 371 4.64 -41.18 -9.48
C ARG A 371 5.27 -40.28 -10.53
N GLY A 372 5.91 -39.19 -10.10
CA GLY A 372 6.66 -38.29 -10.99
C GLY A 372 7.78 -39.01 -11.74
N ILE A 373 8.62 -39.77 -11.03
CA ILE A 373 9.73 -40.52 -11.64
C ILE A 373 9.20 -41.65 -12.53
N ASN A 374 8.17 -42.39 -12.11
CA ASN A 374 7.55 -43.43 -12.92
C ASN A 374 7.01 -42.87 -14.25
N TYR A 375 6.39 -41.69 -14.22
CA TYR A 375 5.96 -41.00 -15.44
C TYR A 375 7.12 -40.68 -16.39
N LEU A 376 8.27 -40.25 -15.87
CA LEU A 376 9.47 -40.02 -16.69
C LEU A 376 9.99 -41.33 -17.31
N HIS A 377 9.96 -42.43 -16.54
CA HIS A 377 10.51 -43.71 -16.97
C HIS A 377 9.64 -44.45 -17.98
N GLN A 378 8.31 -44.38 -17.82
CA GLN A 378 7.34 -45.22 -18.54
C GLN A 378 6.15 -44.46 -19.14
N GLY A 379 5.85 -43.25 -18.67
CA GLY A 379 4.69 -42.46 -19.11
C GLY A 379 4.94 -41.60 -20.35
N CYS A 380 6.21 -41.35 -20.71
CA CYS A 380 6.60 -40.53 -21.86
C CYS A 380 6.87 -41.39 -23.11
N ASP A 381 6.77 -40.78 -24.30
CA ASP A 381 7.08 -41.44 -25.60
C ASP A 381 8.51 -42.01 -25.62
N MET A 382 9.46 -41.21 -25.14
CA MET A 382 10.83 -41.61 -24.86
C MET A 382 11.01 -41.80 -23.36
N GLN A 383 11.84 -42.76 -22.96
CA GLN A 383 12.21 -42.91 -21.56
C GLN A 383 13.13 -41.75 -21.16
N ILE A 384 12.79 -41.09 -20.05
CA ILE A 384 13.58 -39.98 -19.50
C ILE A 384 14.19 -40.46 -18.19
N VAL A 385 15.52 -40.41 -18.10
CA VAL A 385 16.25 -40.67 -16.85
C VAL A 385 16.79 -39.34 -16.34
N HIS A 386 16.54 -39.03 -15.06
CA HIS A 386 16.77 -37.71 -14.47
C HIS A 386 18.23 -37.50 -14.02
N PHE A 387 18.85 -38.53 -13.42
CA PHE A 387 20.22 -38.57 -12.88
C PHE A 387 20.55 -37.62 -11.71
N ASP A 388 19.65 -36.71 -11.34
CA ASP A 388 19.85 -35.81 -10.19
C ASP A 388 18.66 -35.78 -9.21
N ILE A 389 18.11 -36.94 -8.88
CA ILE A 389 17.06 -37.05 -7.86
C ILE A 389 17.66 -36.84 -6.46
N LYS A 390 17.24 -35.78 -5.77
CA LYS A 390 17.67 -35.42 -4.42
C LYS A 390 16.66 -34.46 -3.77
N PRO A 391 16.61 -34.32 -2.43
CA PRO A 391 15.66 -33.44 -1.75
C PRO A 391 15.68 -31.97 -2.22
N HIS A 392 16.84 -31.46 -2.65
CA HIS A 392 16.96 -30.10 -3.18
C HIS A 392 16.18 -29.90 -4.49
N ASN A 393 16.08 -30.95 -5.31
CA ASN A 393 15.44 -30.92 -6.62
C ASN A 393 13.97 -31.37 -6.55
N ILE A 394 13.43 -31.63 -5.36
CA ILE A 394 12.00 -31.85 -5.15
C ILE A 394 11.40 -30.55 -4.64
N LEU A 395 10.64 -29.86 -5.50
CA LEU A 395 9.97 -28.61 -5.16
C LEU A 395 8.53 -28.85 -4.70
N LEU A 396 8.05 -28.00 -3.79
CA LEU A 396 6.74 -28.12 -3.17
C LEU A 396 5.84 -26.94 -3.59
N ASP A 397 4.62 -27.27 -4.04
CA ASP A 397 3.63 -26.25 -4.41
C ASP A 397 2.91 -25.68 -3.18
N SER A 398 1.87 -24.86 -3.37
CA SER A 398 1.11 -24.26 -2.25
C SER A 398 0.47 -25.30 -1.32
N ASN A 399 0.16 -26.49 -1.83
CA ASN A 399 -0.51 -27.60 -1.16
C ASN A 399 0.47 -28.69 -0.68
N PHE A 400 1.78 -28.42 -0.76
CA PHE A 400 2.84 -29.38 -0.48
C PHE A 400 2.81 -30.61 -1.40
N ILE A 401 2.30 -30.48 -2.62
CA ILE A 401 2.43 -31.51 -3.66
C ILE A 401 3.86 -31.46 -4.19
N PRO A 402 4.59 -32.58 -4.21
CA PRO A 402 5.97 -32.61 -4.69
C PRO A 402 6.04 -32.64 -6.20
N LYS A 403 7.03 -31.92 -6.73
CA LYS A 403 7.37 -31.90 -8.14
C LYS A 403 8.87 -32.09 -8.34
N VAL A 404 9.24 -33.07 -9.16
CA VAL A 404 10.61 -33.29 -9.59
C VAL A 404 11.03 -32.12 -10.49
N ALA A 405 12.17 -31.51 -10.19
CA ALA A 405 12.73 -30.35 -10.87
C ALA A 405 14.21 -30.55 -11.21
N ASP A 406 14.77 -29.61 -11.98
CA ASP A 406 16.17 -29.55 -12.41
C ASP A 406 16.61 -30.69 -13.35
N PHE A 407 16.18 -30.57 -14.61
CA PHE A 407 16.43 -31.56 -15.67
C PHE A 407 17.78 -31.37 -16.38
N GLY A 408 18.70 -30.58 -15.83
CA GLY A 408 19.98 -30.25 -16.46
C GLY A 408 20.81 -31.48 -16.84
N LEU A 409 20.74 -32.55 -16.03
CA LEU A 409 21.43 -33.81 -16.28
C LEU A 409 20.57 -34.88 -16.96
N ALA A 410 19.28 -34.62 -17.17
CA ALA A 410 18.35 -35.61 -17.71
C ALA A 410 18.77 -36.07 -19.11
N LYS A 411 18.37 -37.28 -19.50
CA LYS A 411 18.65 -37.83 -20.84
C LYS A 411 17.43 -38.58 -21.39
N LEU A 412 17.24 -38.47 -22.71
CA LEU A 412 16.18 -39.14 -23.47
C LEU A 412 16.71 -40.44 -24.10
N PHE A 413 15.99 -41.53 -23.90
CA PHE A 413 16.32 -42.85 -24.45
C PHE A 413 15.15 -43.44 -25.24
N PRO A 414 15.39 -44.02 -26.43
CA PRO A 414 14.41 -44.87 -27.09
C PRO A 414 14.09 -46.08 -26.20
N ARG A 415 12.83 -46.49 -26.13
CA ARG A 415 12.42 -47.64 -25.29
C ARG A 415 13.14 -48.94 -25.62
N ASP A 416 13.61 -49.09 -26.86
CA ASP A 416 14.20 -50.33 -27.38
C ASP A 416 15.74 -50.37 -27.25
N ASN A 417 16.40 -49.29 -26.81
CA ASN A 417 17.85 -49.23 -26.66
C ASN A 417 18.25 -48.62 -25.30
N SER A 418 18.72 -49.47 -24.39
CA SER A 418 19.12 -49.10 -23.02
C SER A 418 20.58 -48.65 -22.88
N PHE A 419 21.28 -48.34 -23.98
CA PHE A 419 22.70 -48.02 -23.91
C PHE A 419 22.93 -46.55 -23.54
N VAL A 420 23.36 -46.31 -22.31
CA VAL A 420 23.74 -44.99 -21.81
C VAL A 420 25.22 -44.72 -22.12
N PRO A 421 25.57 -43.62 -22.81
CA PRO A 421 26.96 -43.23 -23.07
C PRO A 421 27.75 -42.92 -21.78
N LEU A 422 29.07 -43.15 -21.78
CA LEU A 422 29.98 -42.81 -20.66
C LEU A 422 29.98 -41.32 -20.30
N SER A 423 29.59 -40.43 -21.21
CA SER A 423 29.45 -38.98 -20.95
C SER A 423 28.32 -38.63 -19.97
N ALA A 424 27.47 -39.59 -19.58
CA ALA A 424 26.39 -39.41 -18.61
C ALA A 424 26.82 -39.59 -17.14
N MET A 425 28.12 -39.77 -16.83
CA MET A 425 28.63 -39.90 -15.45
C MET A 425 28.65 -38.57 -14.69
N ARG A 426 27.49 -37.93 -14.54
CA ARG A 426 27.28 -36.72 -13.74
C ARG A 426 26.11 -36.95 -12.78
N GLY A 427 26.21 -36.42 -11.57
CA GLY A 427 25.17 -36.52 -10.54
C GLY A 427 25.66 -35.92 -9.22
N THR A 428 24.83 -35.96 -8.18
CA THR A 428 25.18 -35.43 -6.85
C THR A 428 25.75 -36.53 -5.96
N ILE A 429 26.95 -36.31 -5.40
CA ILE A 429 27.60 -37.21 -4.44
C ILE A 429 26.62 -37.56 -3.31
N GLY A 430 26.54 -38.85 -2.97
CA GLY A 430 25.57 -39.39 -2.01
C GLY A 430 24.27 -39.93 -2.65
N TYR A 431 23.95 -39.54 -3.88
CA TYR A 431 22.79 -40.04 -4.63
C TYR A 431 23.17 -40.78 -5.92
N ILE A 432 24.45 -40.74 -6.32
CA ILE A 432 24.96 -41.42 -7.52
C ILE A 432 24.92 -42.94 -7.29
N ALA A 433 24.31 -43.66 -8.24
CA ALA A 433 24.24 -45.11 -8.21
C ALA A 433 25.61 -45.76 -8.51
N PRO A 434 25.93 -46.92 -7.92
CA PRO A 434 27.23 -47.59 -8.10
C PRO A 434 27.63 -47.81 -9.57
N GLU A 435 26.68 -48.17 -10.44
CA GLU A 435 26.91 -48.40 -11.87
C GLU A 435 27.26 -47.14 -12.67
N MET A 436 26.96 -45.95 -12.13
CA MET A 436 27.37 -44.68 -12.71
C MET A 436 28.82 -44.33 -12.37
N VAL A 437 29.39 -44.95 -11.32
CA VAL A 437 30.81 -44.82 -10.95
C VAL A 437 31.65 -45.91 -11.62
N SER A 438 31.15 -47.15 -11.62
CA SER A 438 31.82 -48.28 -12.26
C SER A 438 30.85 -49.24 -12.95
N ARG A 439 31.13 -49.56 -14.21
CA ARG A 439 30.38 -50.56 -15.00
C ARG A 439 30.43 -51.97 -14.43
N SER A 440 31.34 -52.27 -13.49
CA SER A 440 31.39 -53.56 -12.79
C SER A 440 30.11 -53.85 -12.00
N PHE A 441 29.37 -52.82 -11.58
CA PHE A 441 28.10 -52.96 -10.87
C PHE A 441 26.90 -53.21 -11.79
N GLY A 442 27.01 -52.87 -13.08
CA GLY A 442 25.97 -53.09 -14.07
C GLY A 442 25.93 -52.02 -15.16
N ALA A 443 24.89 -52.10 -16.00
CA ALA A 443 24.59 -51.08 -17.00
C ALA A 443 23.77 -49.94 -16.39
N ILE A 444 24.14 -48.70 -16.73
CA ILE A 444 23.37 -47.50 -16.37
C ILE A 444 22.01 -47.57 -17.07
N SER A 445 20.94 -47.28 -16.33
CA SER A 445 19.56 -47.33 -16.82
C SER A 445 18.66 -46.46 -15.94
N SER A 446 17.34 -46.49 -16.16
CA SER A 446 16.38 -45.84 -15.25
C SER A 446 16.48 -46.30 -13.79
N LYS A 447 17.09 -47.47 -13.53
CA LYS A 447 17.39 -47.97 -12.19
C LYS A 447 18.38 -47.11 -11.41
N SER A 448 19.14 -46.24 -12.08
CA SER A 448 20.00 -45.27 -11.41
C SER A 448 19.17 -44.20 -10.67
N ASP A 449 18.05 -43.74 -11.25
CA ASP A 449 17.11 -42.86 -10.54
C ASP A 449 16.43 -43.56 -9.37
N VAL A 450 16.15 -44.87 -9.49
CA VAL A 450 15.58 -45.68 -8.39
C VAL A 450 16.52 -45.67 -7.19
N TYR A 451 17.83 -45.84 -7.42
CA TYR A 451 18.83 -45.74 -6.35
C TYR A 451 18.82 -44.37 -5.68
N SER A 452 18.85 -43.29 -6.47
CA SER A 452 18.80 -41.93 -5.95
C SER A 452 17.51 -41.65 -5.16
N PHE A 453 16.37 -42.19 -5.61
CA PHE A 453 15.10 -42.14 -4.89
C PHE A 453 15.16 -42.91 -3.56
N GLY A 454 15.77 -44.10 -3.54
CA GLY A 454 15.99 -44.85 -2.31
C GLY A 454 16.80 -44.09 -1.27
N MET A 455 17.88 -43.44 -1.71
CA MET A 455 18.67 -42.55 -0.84
C MET A 455 17.82 -41.40 -0.31
N LEU A 456 16.98 -40.79 -1.16
CA LEU A 456 16.06 -39.73 -0.75
C LEU A 456 15.04 -40.23 0.29
N LEU A 457 14.46 -41.42 0.13
CA LEU A 457 13.51 -42.00 1.09
C LEU A 457 14.15 -42.20 2.47
N LEU A 458 15.39 -42.66 2.51
CA LEU A 458 16.11 -42.86 3.76
C LEU A 458 16.38 -41.52 4.46
N GLU A 459 16.69 -40.45 3.73
CA GLU A 459 16.81 -39.11 4.33
C GLU A 459 15.47 -38.57 4.82
N MET A 460 14.37 -38.86 4.10
CA MET A 460 13.01 -38.50 4.54
C MET A 460 12.63 -39.22 5.83
N ALA A 461 12.95 -40.51 5.95
CA ALA A 461 12.67 -41.30 7.14
C ALA A 461 13.55 -40.88 8.33
N GLY A 462 14.86 -40.73 8.11
CA GLY A 462 15.80 -40.41 9.17
C GLY A 462 15.84 -38.94 9.59
N GLY A 463 15.21 -38.03 8.82
CA GLY A 463 15.26 -36.58 9.07
C GLY A 463 16.68 -35.99 9.06
N ARG A 464 17.62 -36.69 8.43
CA ARG A 464 19.07 -36.41 8.47
C ARG A 464 19.74 -36.82 7.17
N ARG A 465 20.93 -36.27 6.90
CA ARG A 465 21.73 -36.68 5.74
C ARG A 465 22.20 -38.13 5.89
N ASN A 466 22.24 -38.87 4.78
CA ASN A 466 22.65 -40.27 4.80
C ASN A 466 24.14 -40.45 5.16
N ALA A 467 24.97 -39.49 4.77
CA ALA A 467 26.37 -39.36 5.18
C ALA A 467 26.56 -37.96 5.77
N ASP A 468 27.00 -37.89 7.02
CA ASP A 468 27.33 -36.63 7.70
C ASP A 468 28.84 -36.37 7.56
N PRO A 469 29.26 -35.37 6.76
CA PRO A 469 30.66 -35.01 6.61
C PRO A 469 31.25 -34.32 7.85
N ASP A 470 30.41 -33.77 8.75
CA ASP A 470 30.82 -33.01 9.93
C ASP A 470 30.86 -33.86 11.21
N ALA A 471 30.40 -35.11 11.15
CA ALA A 471 30.50 -36.06 12.25
C ALA A 471 31.96 -36.53 12.43
N GLY A 472 32.50 -36.34 13.64
CA GLY A 472 33.84 -36.81 14.01
C GLY A 472 34.03 -38.29 13.70
N SER A 473 35.24 -38.65 13.27
CA SER A 473 35.63 -39.93 12.63
C SER A 473 35.28 -41.24 13.37
N SER A 474 34.75 -41.20 14.60
CA SER A 474 34.29 -42.37 15.35
C SER A 474 32.77 -42.58 15.39
N SER A 475 31.97 -41.63 14.87
CA SER A 475 30.48 -41.69 14.84
C SER A 475 29.90 -41.47 13.43
N GLN A 476 30.72 -41.70 12.41
CA GLN A 476 30.43 -41.50 10.99
C GLN A 476 29.58 -42.64 10.40
N ALA A 477 28.52 -43.04 11.11
CA ALA A 477 27.74 -44.20 10.74
C ALA A 477 26.78 -43.85 9.57
N TYR A 478 27.07 -44.44 8.42
CA TYR A 478 26.26 -44.35 7.21
C TYR A 478 24.83 -44.82 7.50
N TYR A 479 23.87 -43.89 7.41
CA TYR A 479 22.49 -44.10 7.88
C TYR A 479 21.82 -45.35 7.29
N PRO A 480 21.96 -45.64 5.98
CA PRO A 480 21.39 -46.84 5.39
C PRO A 480 21.90 -48.15 6.02
N SER A 481 23.16 -48.21 6.47
CA SER A 481 23.71 -49.38 7.18
C SER A 481 23.15 -49.51 8.60
N LEU A 482 23.05 -48.37 9.31
CA LEU A 482 22.47 -48.32 10.65
C LEU A 482 21.02 -48.82 10.68
N VAL A 483 20.18 -48.27 9.80
CA VAL A 483 18.76 -48.61 9.78
C VAL A 483 18.53 -50.06 9.34
N TYR A 484 19.36 -50.59 8.44
CA TYR A 484 19.31 -52.02 8.09
C TYR A 484 19.56 -52.88 9.34
N GLY A 485 20.62 -52.60 10.11
CA GLY A 485 20.94 -53.35 11.32
C GLY A 485 19.88 -53.23 12.43
N GLN A 486 19.24 -52.07 12.55
CA GLN A 486 18.11 -51.87 13.47
C GLN A 486 16.89 -52.70 13.05
N LEU A 487 16.59 -52.75 11.75
CA LEU A 487 15.43 -53.49 11.21
C LEU A 487 15.60 -55.00 11.22
N THR A 488 16.83 -55.51 11.07
CA THR A 488 17.12 -56.95 11.12
C THR A 488 17.46 -57.46 12.53
N GLY A 489 17.62 -56.57 13.51
CA GLY A 489 18.05 -56.94 14.86
C GLY A 489 19.52 -57.35 14.95
N GLU A 490 20.35 -56.99 13.97
CA GLU A 490 21.78 -57.30 13.93
C GLU A 490 22.65 -56.41 14.84
N GLN A 491 22.08 -55.35 15.46
CA GLN A 491 22.80 -54.57 16.47
C GLN A 491 22.94 -55.34 17.79
N VAL A 492 24.03 -56.10 17.90
CA VAL A 492 24.54 -56.67 19.15
C VAL A 492 25.31 -55.58 19.89
N GLY A 493 24.64 -54.76 20.71
CA GLY A 493 25.33 -53.74 21.52
C GLY A 493 24.40 -52.82 22.30
N GLU A 494 24.25 -53.15 23.59
CA GLU A 494 23.73 -52.36 24.72
C GLU A 494 22.51 -51.44 24.48
N ILE A 495 21.40 -51.86 25.09
CA ILE A 495 20.10 -51.16 25.23
C ILE A 495 19.26 -51.23 23.94
N SER A 496 18.72 -52.42 23.64
CA SER A 496 17.50 -52.53 22.84
C SER A 496 16.31 -52.03 23.67
N GLU A 497 16.22 -50.72 23.86
CA GLU A 497 14.89 -50.14 23.94
C GLU A 497 14.25 -50.44 22.59
N ASP A 498 13.07 -51.08 22.60
CA ASP A 498 12.18 -51.12 21.45
C ASP A 498 12.02 -49.67 20.97
N VAL A 499 12.84 -49.25 20.00
CA VAL A 499 12.59 -48.01 19.29
C VAL A 499 11.35 -48.31 18.47
N ASP A 500 10.20 -47.95 19.03
CA ASP A 500 8.88 -48.04 18.40
C ASP A 500 8.89 -47.14 17.15
N MET A 501 9.49 -47.66 16.10
CA MET A 501 9.65 -46.98 14.83
C MET A 501 8.29 -46.98 14.15
N HIS A 502 7.83 -45.79 13.78
CA HIS A 502 6.49 -45.61 13.25
C HIS A 502 6.28 -46.49 12.00
N GLU A 503 5.12 -47.10 11.81
CA GLU A 503 4.87 -48.05 10.70
C GLU A 503 5.21 -47.46 9.31
N LEU A 504 4.88 -46.19 9.09
CA LEU A 504 5.23 -45.50 7.85
C LEU A 504 6.72 -45.19 7.74
N GLU A 505 7.41 -44.91 8.85
CA GLU A 505 8.87 -44.75 8.86
C GLU A 505 9.54 -46.07 8.45
N LYS A 506 9.08 -47.18 9.06
CA LYS A 506 9.47 -48.54 8.68
C LYS A 506 9.30 -48.78 7.20
N LYS A 507 8.12 -48.46 6.66
CA LYS A 507 7.81 -48.63 5.24
C LYS A 507 8.78 -47.85 4.35
N LEU A 508 9.01 -46.57 4.63
CA LEU A 508 9.93 -45.74 3.84
C LEU A 508 11.37 -46.30 3.89
N CYS A 509 11.81 -46.78 5.05
CA CYS A 509 13.12 -47.41 5.21
C CYS A 509 13.24 -48.71 4.40
N VAL A 510 12.27 -49.62 4.51
CA VAL A 510 12.29 -50.90 3.78
C VAL A 510 12.27 -50.67 2.26
N VAL A 511 11.40 -49.80 1.77
CA VAL A 511 11.35 -49.44 0.34
C VAL A 511 12.66 -48.78 -0.10
N GLY A 512 13.20 -47.87 0.71
CA GLY A 512 14.50 -47.24 0.49
C GLY A 512 15.62 -48.27 0.32
N LEU A 513 15.68 -49.26 1.21
CA LEU A 513 16.66 -50.34 1.19
C LEU A 513 16.54 -51.25 -0.05
N TRP A 514 15.32 -51.51 -0.54
CA TRP A 514 15.09 -52.20 -1.82
C TRP A 514 15.61 -51.39 -3.00
N CYS A 515 15.45 -50.06 -2.94
CA CYS A 515 15.85 -49.16 -4.01
C CYS A 515 17.37 -49.00 -4.13
N ILE A 516 18.14 -49.14 -3.04
CA ILE A 516 19.59 -48.89 -3.02
C ILE A 516 20.46 -50.14 -3.21
N GLN A 517 19.92 -51.25 -3.72
CA GLN A 517 20.70 -52.46 -4.00
C GLN A 517 21.86 -52.18 -4.96
N MET A 518 23.02 -52.83 -4.75
CA MET A 518 24.23 -52.55 -5.55
C MET A 518 24.04 -52.82 -7.04
N LYS A 519 23.37 -53.92 -7.39
CA LYS A 519 23.12 -54.29 -8.79
C LYS A 519 21.79 -53.67 -9.26
N PRO A 520 21.76 -52.96 -10.39
CA PRO A 520 20.55 -52.31 -10.90
C PRO A 520 19.35 -53.26 -11.09
N ARG A 521 19.61 -54.52 -11.48
CA ARG A 521 18.59 -55.54 -11.72
C ARG A 521 17.88 -56.02 -10.45
N ASP A 522 18.51 -55.86 -9.28
CA ASP A 522 17.98 -56.31 -8.00
C ASP A 522 17.12 -55.21 -7.34
N ARG A 523 17.14 -53.99 -7.88
CA ARG A 523 16.25 -52.89 -7.47
C ARG A 523 14.86 -53.09 -8.09
N PRO A 524 13.77 -52.65 -7.44
CA PRO A 524 12.45 -52.59 -8.05
C PRO A 524 12.38 -51.56 -9.19
N THR A 525 11.35 -51.63 -10.01
CA THR A 525 10.94 -50.56 -10.94
C THR A 525 10.15 -49.50 -10.20
N MET A 526 10.04 -48.29 -10.74
CA MET A 526 9.26 -47.24 -10.07
C MET A 526 7.77 -47.57 -9.95
N SER A 527 7.22 -48.41 -10.83
CA SER A 527 5.84 -48.90 -10.69
C SER A 527 5.70 -49.85 -9.49
N GLU A 528 6.62 -50.79 -9.33
CA GLU A 528 6.65 -51.68 -8.15
C GLU A 528 6.87 -50.87 -6.86
N VAL A 529 7.73 -49.84 -6.88
CA VAL A 529 7.93 -48.93 -5.74
C VAL A 529 6.63 -48.21 -5.35
N ILE A 530 5.81 -47.79 -6.32
CA ILE A 530 4.50 -47.18 -6.05
C ILE A 530 3.59 -48.18 -5.35
N GLU A 531 3.52 -49.42 -5.84
CA GLU A 531 2.74 -50.49 -5.21
C GLU A 531 3.21 -50.77 -3.77
N MET A 532 4.52 -50.80 -3.54
CA MET A 532 5.09 -50.97 -2.20
C MET A 532 4.76 -49.81 -1.24
N LEU A 533 4.70 -48.56 -1.74
CA LEU A 533 4.36 -47.38 -0.94
C LEU A 533 2.85 -47.27 -0.65
N GLU A 534 2.01 -47.72 -1.59
CA GLU A 534 0.55 -47.77 -1.43
C GLU A 534 0.10 -48.94 -0.54
N GLY A 535 0.86 -50.03 -0.51
CA GLY A 535 0.60 -51.19 0.33
C GLY A 535 0.86 -50.98 1.82
N ASP A 536 0.48 -52.00 2.59
CA ASP A 536 0.67 -52.06 4.03
C ASP A 536 2.13 -52.35 4.39
N ALA A 537 2.62 -51.72 5.48
CA ALA A 537 4.01 -51.86 5.92
C ALA A 537 4.38 -53.31 6.27
N ASP A 538 3.44 -54.07 6.83
CA ASP A 538 3.66 -55.45 7.28
C ASP A 538 3.74 -56.48 6.14
N ALA A 539 3.28 -56.12 4.95
CA ALA A 539 3.37 -56.99 3.77
C ALA A 539 4.77 -56.96 3.12
N LEU A 540 5.60 -55.97 3.46
CA LEU A 540 6.92 -55.78 2.86
C LEU A 540 7.96 -56.67 3.53
N GLN A 541 8.64 -57.48 2.73
CA GLN A 541 9.78 -58.26 3.17
C GLN A 541 11.06 -57.42 3.17
N MET A 542 11.97 -57.70 4.11
CA MET A 542 13.29 -57.08 4.13
C MET A 542 14.11 -57.49 2.90
N PRO A 543 14.75 -56.54 2.21
CA PRO A 543 15.69 -56.87 1.13
C PRO A 543 16.97 -57.49 1.67
N PRO A 544 17.78 -58.13 0.80
CA PRO A 544 19.17 -58.45 1.11
C PRO A 544 19.96 -57.20 1.51
N ARG A 545 21.04 -57.37 2.30
CA ARG A 545 21.92 -56.27 2.70
C ARG A 545 22.46 -55.54 1.46
N PRO A 546 22.17 -54.24 1.29
CA PRO A 546 22.55 -53.50 0.09
C PRO A 546 24.03 -53.09 0.05
N PHE A 547 24.83 -53.39 1.07
CA PHE A 547 26.24 -53.01 1.16
C PHE A 547 27.13 -54.24 1.16
N PHE A 548 28.35 -54.12 0.65
CA PHE A 548 29.38 -55.11 0.94
C PHE A 548 29.65 -55.06 2.44
N CYS A 549 29.46 -56.17 3.13
CA CYS A 549 29.99 -56.33 4.48
C CYS A 549 31.51 -56.17 4.40
N ASP A 550 32.10 -55.42 5.34
CA ASP A 550 33.44 -55.73 5.80
C ASP A 550 33.43 -57.23 6.13
N GLU A 551 34.28 -58.00 5.45
CA GLU A 551 34.55 -59.38 5.84
C GLU A 551 34.81 -59.40 7.34
N GLU A 552 34.16 -60.36 8.00
CA GLU A 552 34.46 -60.77 9.36
C GLU A 552 35.96 -60.71 9.59
N MET A 553 36.33 -60.01 10.65
CA MET A 553 37.67 -59.97 11.21
C MET A 553 38.10 -61.42 11.54
N LEU A 554 38.61 -62.14 10.55
CA LEU A 554 39.27 -63.42 10.76
C LEU A 554 40.62 -63.15 11.44
N PRO A 555 41.04 -64.02 12.38
CA PRO A 555 42.13 -63.73 13.29
C PRO A 555 43.47 -63.66 12.55
N GLU A 556 44.34 -62.76 13.03
CA GLU A 556 45.75 -62.61 12.68
C GLU A 556 46.40 -63.86 12.05
N VAL A 557 46.76 -63.79 10.76
CA VAL A 557 47.84 -64.61 10.24
C VAL A 557 48.71 -63.81 9.26
N ALA A 558 49.86 -63.42 9.80
CA ALA A 558 51.18 -63.30 9.19
C ALA A 558 51.39 -62.40 7.96
N SER A 559 52.18 -61.36 8.21
CA SER A 559 52.99 -60.58 7.27
C SER A 559 53.55 -61.34 6.08
N TYR A 560 53.34 -60.81 4.88
CA TYR A 560 54.23 -60.98 3.74
C TYR A 560 54.52 -59.61 3.13
N SER A 561 55.77 -59.16 3.25
CA SER A 561 56.25 -57.96 2.58
C SER A 561 56.39 -58.26 1.08
N LEU A 562 55.59 -57.61 0.25
CA LEU A 562 55.90 -57.50 -1.18
C LEU A 562 56.72 -56.23 -1.40
N SER A 563 58.02 -56.42 -1.61
CA SER A 563 58.92 -55.42 -2.17
C SER A 563 58.53 -55.16 -3.64
N SER A 564 57.97 -54.00 -3.92
CA SER A 564 57.79 -53.51 -5.30
C SER A 564 59.06 -52.80 -5.76
N GLU A 565 59.94 -53.51 -6.48
CA GLU A 565 60.88 -52.87 -7.40
C GLU A 565 60.08 -52.34 -8.60
N LEU A 566 60.03 -51.01 -8.73
CA LEU A 566 59.54 -50.32 -9.93
C LEU A 566 60.68 -50.27 -10.94
N ASN A 567 60.60 -51.08 -12.00
CA ASN A 567 61.42 -50.88 -13.19
C ASN A 567 60.82 -49.75 -14.02
N VAL A 568 61.60 -48.69 -14.18
CA VAL A 568 61.41 -47.60 -15.13
C VAL A 568 61.55 -48.18 -16.54
N ILE A 569 60.56 -47.94 -17.40
CA ILE A 569 60.68 -48.14 -18.84
C ILE A 569 60.79 -46.73 -19.44
N GLU A 570 61.93 -46.44 -20.05
CA GLU A 570 62.18 -45.27 -20.89
C GLU A 570 61.42 -45.45 -22.22
N GLU A 571 60.76 -44.38 -22.69
CA GLU A 571 60.20 -44.28 -24.03
C GLU A 571 61.35 -43.99 -25.02
N GLU A 572 61.56 -44.88 -25.99
CA GLU A 572 62.34 -44.62 -27.20
C GLU A 572 61.43 -44.03 -28.29
N ASP A 573 61.97 -43.01 -28.95
CA ASP A 573 61.45 -42.31 -30.13
C ASP A 573 61.10 -43.26 -31.30
N GLU A 574 59.91 -43.05 -31.91
CA GLU A 574 59.71 -42.94 -33.38
C GLU A 574 58.34 -42.34 -33.74
#